data_AF-A0A9D8Q1E5-F1
#
_entry.id   AF-A0A9D8Q1E5-F1
#
_cell.length_a   1.000
_cell.length_b   1.000
_cell.length_c   1.000
_cell.angle_alpha   90.00
_cell.angle_beta   90.00
_cell.angle_gamma   90.00
#
_symmetry.space_group_name_H-M   'P 1'
#
loop_
_entity.id
_entity.type
_entity.pdbx_description
1 polymer ?
#
loop_
_entity_poly.entity_id
_entity_poly.type
_entity_poly.pdbx_seq_one_letter_code
_entity_poly.pdbx_strand_id
1 'polypeptide(L)'
;GDDRVINPEGLRYSDEFVRHKALDAFGDIALAGAPILGSYRSYRGGHRLNVMAVEALMSETDAWSYVEAPAPRRESGYAPLSAGVAAVAFGPEVS
;
A
#
# COMPACT_ATOMS: atom_id res chain seq x y z
N GLY A 1 10.57 0.86 25.55
CA GLY A 1 10.45 0.99 27.01
C GLY A 1 9.14 1.70 27.28
N ASP A 2 8.62 1.60 28.49
CA ASP A 2 7.26 2.06 28.82
C ASP A 2 7.04 3.55 28.48
N ASP A 3 8.09 4.37 28.54
CA ASP A 3 8.03 5.82 28.23
C ASP A 3 8.91 6.28 27.06
N ARG A 4 9.63 5.37 26.37
CA ARG A 4 10.53 5.77 25.28
C ARG A 4 10.79 4.69 24.24
N VAL A 5 11.06 5.16 23.03
CA VAL A 5 11.66 4.35 21.97
C VAL A 5 13.04 3.86 22.47
N ILE A 6 13.27 2.55 22.36
CA ILE A 6 14.50 1.91 22.87
C ILE A 6 15.56 1.71 21.78
N ASN A 7 15.19 1.87 20.52
CA ASN A 7 16.10 1.84 19.39
C ASN A 7 17.20 2.90 19.57
N PRO A 8 18.49 2.51 19.58
CA PRO A 8 19.61 3.44 19.74
C PRO A 8 19.64 4.57 18.69
N GLU A 9 19.23 4.25 17.47
CA GLU A 9 19.11 5.16 16.33
C GLU A 9 17.85 6.04 16.35
N GLY A 10 16.92 5.77 17.29
CA GLY A 10 15.64 6.46 17.37
C GLY A 10 14.66 6.07 16.27
N LEU A 11 13.77 7.01 15.92
CA LEU A 11 12.81 6.85 14.83
C LEU A 11 13.38 7.40 13.52
N ARG A 12 12.98 6.81 12.40
CA ARG A 12 13.28 7.32 11.06
C ARG A 12 12.54 8.63 10.76
N TYR A 13 11.34 8.75 11.31
CA TYR A 13 10.49 9.93 11.19
C TYR A 13 9.85 10.24 12.55
N SER A 14 9.61 11.51 12.85
CA SER A 14 8.94 11.93 14.09
C SER A 14 7.52 11.36 14.23
N ASP A 15 6.89 11.01 13.11
CA ASP A 15 5.53 10.47 12.99
C ASP A 15 5.52 9.00 12.48
N GLU A 16 6.62 8.26 12.67
CA GLU A 16 6.80 6.91 12.11
C GLU A 16 5.67 5.94 12.47
N PHE A 17 5.13 6.00 13.70
CA PHE A 17 4.05 5.12 14.13
C PHE A 17 2.76 5.30 13.32
N VAL A 18 2.37 6.53 13.01
CA VAL A 18 1.17 6.79 12.20
C VAL A 18 1.42 6.47 10.73
N ARG A 19 2.64 6.72 10.22
CA ARG A 19 3.03 6.29 8.87
C ARG A 19 3.00 4.78 8.71
N HIS A 20 3.43 4.03 9.72
CA HIS A 20 3.35 2.57 9.72
C HIS A 20 1.89 2.10 9.70
N LYS A 21 1.00 2.75 10.46
CA LYS A 21 -0.44 2.45 10.39
C LYS A 21 -1.07 2.78 9.04
N ALA A 22 -0.61 3.82 8.37
CA ALA A 22 -1.01 4.10 6.99
C ALA A 22 -0.48 3.02 6.02
N LEU A 23 0.76 2.57 6.21
CA LEU A 23 1.37 1.49 5.43
C LEU A 23 0.63 0.16 5.62
N ASP A 24 0.28 -0.18 6.86
CA ASP A 24 -0.58 -1.32 7.22
C ASP A 24 -1.90 -1.25 6.43
N ALA A 25 -2.57 -0.10 6.47
CA ALA A 25 -3.83 0.11 5.76
C ALA A 25 -3.69 -0.03 4.23
N PHE A 26 -2.60 0.47 3.64
CA PHE A 26 -2.33 0.25 2.21
C PHE A 26 -2.18 -1.25 1.88
N GLY A 27 -1.49 -2.01 2.73
CA GLY A 27 -1.36 -3.45 2.58
C GLY A 27 -2.70 -4.18 2.67
N ASP A 28 -3.52 -3.83 3.66
CA ASP A 28 -4.86 -4.43 3.84
C ASP A 28 -5.80 -4.08 2.67
N ILE A 29 -5.78 -2.83 2.18
CA ILE A 29 -6.60 -2.39 1.05
C ILE A 29 -6.20 -3.07 -0.26
N ALA A 30 -4.91 -3.40 -0.43
CA ALA A 30 -4.42 -4.11 -1.60
C ALA A 30 -5.04 -5.52 -1.77
N LEU A 31 -5.63 -6.08 -0.71
CA LEU A 31 -6.37 -7.34 -0.77
C LEU A 31 -7.66 -7.26 -1.62
N ALA A 32 -8.08 -6.06 -2.04
CA ALA A 32 -9.15 -5.86 -3.03
C ALA A 32 -8.85 -6.48 -4.41
N GLY A 33 -7.59 -6.88 -4.68
CA GLY A 33 -7.21 -7.58 -5.91
C GLY A 33 -6.86 -6.67 -7.09
N ALA A 34 -7.14 -5.36 -7.00
CA ALA A 34 -6.69 -4.35 -7.95
C ALA A 34 -6.41 -3.02 -7.23
N PRO A 35 -5.57 -2.12 -7.80
CA PRO A 35 -5.37 -0.79 -7.25
C PRO A 35 -6.69 -0.01 -7.18
N ILE A 36 -6.99 0.55 -6.02
CA ILE A 36 -8.20 1.37 -5.82
C ILE A 36 -7.91 2.81 -6.17
N LEU A 37 -8.70 3.37 -7.09
CA LEU A 37 -8.77 4.80 -7.34
C LEU A 37 -9.89 5.40 -6.48
N GLY A 38 -9.53 5.92 -5.31
CA GLY A 38 -10.50 6.47 -4.36
C GLY A 38 -9.86 7.20 -3.18
N SER A 39 -10.70 7.65 -2.24
CA SER A 39 -10.25 8.24 -0.98
C SER A 39 -10.53 7.29 0.17
N TYR A 40 -9.49 6.96 0.93
CA TYR A 40 -9.59 6.15 2.14
C TYR A 40 -9.35 7.02 3.38
N ARG A 41 -10.21 6.88 4.38
CA ARG A 41 -10.08 7.55 5.69
C ARG A 41 -10.35 6.55 6.79
N SER A 42 -9.52 6.57 7.82
CA SER A 42 -9.61 5.66 8.96
C SER A 42 -9.31 6.38 10.26
N TYR A 43 -10.10 6.11 11.29
CA TYR A 43 -9.94 6.70 12.62
C TYR A 43 -9.68 5.58 13.62
N ARG A 44 -8.46 5.54 14.16
CA ARG A 44 -8.00 4.44 15.04
C ARG A 44 -8.24 3.05 14.42
N GLY A 45 -8.06 2.96 13.11
CA GLY A 45 -8.20 1.71 12.37
C GLY A 45 -7.12 0.69 12.72
N GLY A 46 -7.41 -0.57 12.38
CA GLY A 46 -6.47 -1.68 12.43
C GLY A 46 -6.89 -2.73 11.40
N HIS A 47 -6.08 -3.76 11.23
CA HIS A 47 -6.22 -4.73 10.14
C HIS A 47 -7.65 -5.26 9.96
N ARG A 48 -8.30 -5.68 11.05
CA ARG A 48 -9.69 -6.19 10.98
C ARG A 48 -10.68 -5.17 10.40
N LEU A 49 -10.59 -3.89 10.81
CA LEU A 49 -11.48 -2.85 10.28
C LEU A 49 -11.18 -2.54 8.81
N ASN A 50 -9.91 -2.59 8.41
CA ASN A 50 -9.49 -2.35 7.04
C ASN A 50 -10.00 -3.46 6.11
N VAL A 51 -9.83 -4.72 6.52
CA VAL A 51 -10.35 -5.89 5.79
C VAL A 51 -11.86 -5.84 5.68
N MET A 52 -12.59 -5.56 6.77
CA MET A 52 -14.05 -5.42 6.72
C MET A 52 -14.52 -4.31 5.75
N ALA A 53 -13.76 -3.21 5.65
CA ALA A 53 -14.08 -2.15 4.71
C ALA A 53 -13.88 -2.60 3.25
N VAL A 54 -12.84 -3.39 2.98
CA VAL A 54 -12.61 -4.00 1.65
C VAL A 54 -13.70 -5.02 1.34
N GLU A 55 -14.03 -5.92 2.26
CA GLU A 55 -15.10 -6.91 2.10
C GLU A 55 -16.43 -6.23 1.76
N ALA A 56 -16.79 -5.16 2.48
CA ALA A 56 -18.00 -4.39 2.22
C ALA A 56 -17.98 -3.68 0.85
N LEU A 57 -16.83 -3.13 0.44
CA LEU A 57 -16.69 -2.51 -0.89
C LEU A 57 -16.83 -3.55 -2.00
N MET A 58 -16.24 -4.74 -1.83
CA MET A 58 -16.29 -5.80 -2.83
C MET A 58 -17.67 -6.48 -2.91
N SER A 59 -18.45 -6.49 -1.83
CA SER A 59 -19.81 -7.06 -1.85
C SER A 59 -20.82 -6.19 -2.60
N GLU A 60 -20.63 -4.87 -2.62
CA GLU A 60 -21.51 -3.92 -3.31
C GLU A 60 -20.94 -3.61 -4.72
N THR A 61 -21.35 -4.41 -5.71
CA THR A 61 -20.80 -4.37 -7.07
C THR A 61 -21.19 -3.14 -7.88
N ASP A 62 -22.18 -2.37 -7.42
CA ASP A 62 -22.60 -1.09 -8.01
C ASP A 62 -21.84 0.12 -7.44
N ALA A 63 -21.11 -0.06 -6.34
CA ALA A 63 -20.34 1.00 -5.68
C ALA A 63 -19.00 1.32 -6.37
N TRP A 64 -18.57 0.50 -7.33
CA TRP A 64 -17.30 0.63 -8.01
C TRP A 64 -17.35 0.09 -9.44
N SER A 65 -16.35 0.43 -10.24
CA SER A 65 -16.16 -0.14 -11.58
C SER A 65 -14.68 -0.29 -11.89
N TYR A 66 -14.36 -1.26 -12.74
CA TYR A 66 -13.01 -1.35 -13.31
C TYR A 66 -12.84 -0.26 -14.36
N VAL A 67 -11.70 0.42 -14.30
CA VAL A 67 -11.27 1.39 -15.30
C VAL A 67 -9.88 1.01 -15.78
N GLU A 68 -9.59 1.28 -17.06
CA GLU A 68 -8.25 1.11 -17.57
C GLU A 68 -7.31 2.10 -16.89
N ALA A 69 -6.24 1.59 -16.30
CA ALA A 69 -5.20 2.45 -15.77
C ALA A 69 -4.55 3.20 -16.95
N PRO A 70 -4.28 4.52 -16.84
CA PRO A 70 -3.48 5.21 -17.83
C PRO A 70 -2.15 4.49 -17.99
N ALA A 71 -1.65 4.41 -19.23
CA ALA A 71 -0.37 3.77 -19.53
C ALA A 71 0.66 4.20 -18.48
N PRO A 72 1.37 3.25 -17.84
CA PRO A 72 2.21 3.58 -16.70
C PRO A 72 3.20 4.65 -17.12
N ARG A 73 3.08 5.85 -16.53
CA ARG A 73 4.15 6.84 -16.60
C ARG A 73 5.27 6.29 -15.74
N ARG A 74 6.09 5.42 -16.34
CA ARG A 74 7.42 5.13 -15.82
C ARG A 74 8.19 6.44 -15.92
N GLU A 75 8.10 7.27 -14.88
CA GLU A 75 9.25 8.14 -14.62
C GLU A 75 10.41 7.19 -14.39
N SER A 76 11.41 7.27 -15.26
CA SER A 76 12.67 6.59 -15.03
C SER A 76 13.26 7.21 -13.76
N GLY A 77 12.93 6.63 -12.61
CA GLY A 77 13.64 6.91 -11.39
C GLY A 77 15.09 6.52 -11.63
N TYR A 78 15.98 7.50 -11.74
CA TYR A 78 17.41 7.28 -11.79
C TYR A 78 17.85 6.81 -10.40
N ALA A 79 17.62 5.54 -10.10
CA ALA A 79 18.45 4.82 -9.16
C ALA A 79 19.68 4.39 -9.96
N PRO A 80 20.91 4.80 -9.59
CA PRO A 80 22.11 4.19 -10.16
C PRO A 80 22.18 2.76 -9.64
N LEU A 81 21.42 1.86 -10.25
CA LEU A 81 21.60 0.43 -10.11
C LEU A 81 22.89 0.12 -10.87
N SER A 82 23.96 -0.14 -10.13
CA SER A 82 25.18 -0.75 -10.66
C SER A 82 24.78 -1.96 -11.50
N ALA A 83 25.20 -1.97 -12.76
CA ALA A 83 24.88 -3.00 -13.74
C ALA A 83 25.08 -4.40 -13.15
N GLY A 84 24.00 -5.19 -13.04
CA GLY A 84 24.13 -6.59 -12.63
C GLY A 84 22.98 -7.23 -11.87
N VAL A 85 21.84 -6.57 -11.63
CA VAL A 85 20.68 -7.23 -11.02
C VAL A 85 19.50 -7.14 -11.95
N ALA A 86 19.11 -8.30 -12.51
CA ALA A 86 17.90 -8.44 -13.29
C ALA A 86 16.72 -7.93 -12.45
N ALA A 87 15.98 -6.96 -13.00
CA ALA A 87 14.74 -6.51 -12.40
C ALA A 87 13.81 -7.72 -12.28
N VAL A 88 13.53 -8.11 -11.03
CA VAL A 88 12.63 -9.23 -10.74
C VAL A 88 11.23 -8.81 -11.21
N ALA A 89 10.84 -9.30 -12.38
CA ALA A 89 9.52 -9.10 -12.95
C ALA A 89 8.54 -10.07 -12.29
N PHE A 90 7.72 -9.58 -11.37
CA PHE A 90 6.49 -10.28 -10.99
C PHE A 90 5.34 -9.70 -11.81
N GLY A 91 4.95 -10.42 -12.85
CA GLY A 91 3.71 -10.22 -13.60
C GLY A 91 3.34 -11.53 -14.29
N PRO A 92 2.08 -12.00 -14.20
CA PRO A 92 1.69 -13.25 -14.85
C PRO A 92 1.66 -13.02 -16.37
N GLU A 93 2.39 -13.85 -17.10
CA GLU A 93 2.26 -13.93 -18.55
C GLU A 93 0.89 -14.54 -18.88
N VAL A 94 0.06 -13.81 -19.62
CA VAL A 94 -1.13 -14.38 -20.27
C VAL A 94 -1.05 -14.16 -21.78
N SER A 95 -1.14 -15.32 -22.46
CA SER A 95 -1.26 -15.64 -23.90
C SER A 95 -0.04 -15.40 -24.80
#